data_AF-A0A1X6X8S5-F1
#
_entry.id   AF-A0A1X6X8S5-F1
#
_cell.length_a   1.000
_cell.length_b   1.000
_cell.length_c   1.000
_cell.angle_alpha   90.00
_cell.angle_beta   90.00
_cell.angle_gamma   90.00
#
_symmetry.space_group_name_H-M   'P 1'
#
loop_
_entity.id
_entity.type
_entity.pdbx_description
1 polymer ?
#
loop_
_entity_poly.entity_id
_entity_poly.type
_entity_poly.pdbx_seq_one_letter_code
_entity_poly.pdbx_strand_id
1 'polypeptide(L)'
;MAFKGMNPDQGRDTAEAIKNAGTQTQELFETLTGQVQGVEWVGPDADTFKGDWTSYVGGIVAQVTDLYNTKSTDLNTHADEQDDTSNQN
;
A
#
# COMPACT_ATOMS: atom_id res chain seq x y z
N MET A 1 -17.43 32.21 0.35
CA MET A 1 -18.17 31.00 -0.07
C MET A 1 -17.16 29.87 -0.15
N ALA A 2 -17.37 28.77 0.56
CA ALA A 2 -16.46 27.63 0.51
C ALA A 2 -16.76 26.81 -0.75
N PHE A 3 -15.73 26.59 -1.58
CA PHE A 3 -15.80 25.61 -2.66
C PHE A 3 -16.08 24.24 -2.03
N LYS A 4 -17.18 23.59 -2.44
CA LYS A 4 -17.64 22.32 -1.85
C LYS A 4 -17.36 21.22 -2.88
N GLY A 5 -16.31 20.44 -2.66
CA GLY A 5 -15.87 19.39 -3.57
C GLY A 5 -14.38 19.10 -3.40
N MET A 6 -13.92 17.98 -3.96
CA MET A 6 -12.50 17.65 -4.06
C MET A 6 -11.86 18.45 -5.20
N ASN A 7 -10.55 18.72 -5.11
CA ASN A 7 -9.73 19.08 -6.28
C ASN A 7 -9.29 17.78 -6.97
N PRO A 8 -9.75 17.48 -8.21
CA PRO A 8 -9.47 16.21 -8.89
C PRO A 8 -7.98 15.95 -9.11
N ASP A 9 -7.20 16.96 -9.49
CA ASP A 9 -5.76 16.82 -9.70
C ASP A 9 -5.05 16.48 -8.39
N GLN A 10 -5.38 17.17 -7.30
CA GLN A 10 -4.83 16.83 -5.97
C GLN A 10 -5.27 15.43 -5.50
N GLY A 11 -6.48 15.01 -5.86
CA GLY A 11 -6.97 13.65 -5.59
C GLY A 11 -6.13 12.59 -6.30
N ARG A 12 -5.83 12.79 -7.59
CA ARG A 12 -4.98 11.90 -8.39
C ARG A 12 -3.54 11.85 -7.89
N ASP A 13 -2.94 13.01 -7.58
CA ASP A 13 -1.60 13.09 -6.99
C ASP A 13 -1.53 12.31 -5.66
N THR A 14 -2.55 12.45 -4.83
CA THR A 14 -2.64 11.73 -3.55
C THR A 14 -2.85 10.23 -3.77
N ALA A 15 -3.67 9.83 -4.74
CA ALA A 15 -3.87 8.45 -5.10
C ALA A 15 -2.57 7.78 -5.58
N GLU A 16 -1.77 8.49 -6.37
CA GLU A 16 -0.45 8.03 -6.79
C GLU A 16 0.50 7.87 -5.59
N ALA A 17 0.52 8.85 -4.67
CA ALA A 17 1.33 8.75 -3.46
C ALA A 17 0.95 7.53 -2.59
N ILE A 18 -0.35 7.24 -2.44
CA ILE A 18 -0.83 6.05 -1.72
C ILE A 18 -0.34 4.76 -2.39
N LYS A 19 -0.46 4.68 -3.72
CA LYS A 19 0.02 3.52 -4.50
C LYS A 19 1.52 3.31 -4.31
N ASN A 20 2.30 4.39 -4.44
CA ASN A 20 3.76 4.35 -4.27
C ASN A 20 4.16 3.90 -2.86
N ALA A 21 3.46 4.36 -1.83
CA ALA A 21 3.69 3.88 -0.46
C ALA A 21 3.44 2.37 -0.31
N GLY A 22 2.51 1.80 -1.09
CA GLY A 22 2.21 0.37 -1.08
C GLY A 22 3.36 -0.42 -1.68
N THR A 23 3.87 0.02 -2.83
CA THR A 23 5.07 -0.54 -3.46
C THR A 23 6.28 -0.47 -2.52
N GLN A 24 6.54 0.68 -1.90
CA GLN A 24 7.67 0.84 -0.97
C GLN A 24 7.55 -0.08 0.26
N THR A 25 6.33 -0.29 0.77
CA THR A 25 6.08 -1.20 1.88
C THR A 25 6.44 -2.64 1.50
N GLN A 26 6.05 -3.08 0.30
CA GLN A 26 6.40 -4.40 -0.22
C GLN A 26 7.92 -4.56 -0.40
N GLU A 27 8.58 -3.59 -1.02
CA GLU A 27 10.03 -3.60 -1.26
C GLU A 27 10.84 -3.66 0.05
N LEU A 28 10.42 -2.90 1.05
CA LEU A 28 11.06 -2.92 2.37
C LEU A 28 10.89 -4.29 3.04
N PHE A 29 9.71 -4.88 2.94
CA PHE A 29 9.46 -6.22 3.47
C PHE A 29 10.32 -7.28 2.77
N GLU A 30 10.47 -7.22 1.45
CA GLU A 30 11.33 -8.14 0.70
C GLU A 30 12.80 -8.00 1.09
N THR A 31 13.27 -6.76 1.26
CA THR A 31 14.63 -6.45 1.74
C THR A 31 14.89 -7.07 3.12
N LEU A 32 13.97 -6.87 4.06
CA LEU A 32 14.07 -7.43 5.41
C LEU A 32 13.94 -8.95 5.40
N THR A 33 13.10 -9.50 4.52
CA THR A 33 12.99 -10.95 4.33
C THR A 33 14.32 -11.56 3.92
N GLY A 34 15.03 -10.95 2.96
CA GLY A 34 16.37 -11.39 2.59
C GLY A 34 17.35 -11.42 3.79
N GLN A 35 17.30 -10.39 4.64
CA GLN A 35 18.12 -10.33 5.85
C GLN A 35 17.74 -11.41 6.87
N VAL A 36 16.43 -11.59 7.14
CA VAL A 36 15.91 -12.61 8.07
C VAL A 36 16.29 -14.02 7.63
N GLN A 37 16.17 -14.31 6.34
CA GLN A 37 16.55 -15.61 5.80
C GLN A 37 18.08 -15.83 5.84
N GLY A 38 18.85 -14.76 5.67
CA GLY A 38 20.32 -14.76 5.69
C GLY A 38 20.97 -14.83 7.07
N VAL A 39 20.21 -14.77 8.17
CA VAL A 39 20.77 -14.92 9.52
C VAL A 39 21.34 -16.34 9.69
N GLU A 40 22.62 -16.43 10.03
CA GLU A 40 23.35 -17.65 10.38
C GLU A 40 22.95 -18.14 11.78
N TRP A 41 21.68 -18.51 11.93
CA TRP A 41 21.11 -19.10 13.12
C TRP A 41 20.44 -20.42 12.74
N VAL A 42 20.81 -21.49 13.44
CA VAL A 42 20.35 -22.86 13.18
C VAL A 42 19.69 -23.41 14.44
N GLY A 43 18.53 -24.03 14.27
CA GLY A 43 17.78 -24.71 15.33
C GLY A 43 16.27 -24.47 15.21
N PRO A 44 15.46 -25.17 16.01
CA PRO A 44 13.99 -25.10 15.92
C PRO A 44 13.43 -23.68 16.07
N ASP A 45 14.02 -22.88 16.96
CA ASP A 45 13.62 -21.48 17.17
C ASP A 45 13.88 -20.61 15.92
N ALA A 46 14.97 -20.89 15.20
CA ALA A 46 15.29 -20.19 13.95
C ALA A 46 14.27 -20.53 12.86
N ASP A 47 13.90 -21.80 12.76
CA ASP A 47 12.91 -22.29 11.81
C ASP A 47 11.53 -21.69 12.12
N THR A 48 11.13 -21.66 13.39
CA THR A 48 9.89 -21.00 13.83
C THR A 48 9.91 -19.52 13.49
N PHE A 49 10.97 -18.78 13.83
CA PHE A 49 11.05 -17.35 13.55
C PHE A 49 10.97 -17.05 12.04
N LYS A 50 11.72 -17.78 11.20
CA LYS A 50 11.70 -17.61 9.74
C LYS A 50 10.33 -17.98 9.14
N GLY A 51 9.66 -18.99 9.70
CA GLY A 51 8.31 -19.39 9.32
C GLY A 51 7.24 -18.35 9.71
N ASP A 52 7.30 -17.83 10.94
CA ASP A 52 6.41 -16.79 11.44
C ASP A 52 6.60 -15.49 10.66
N TRP A 53 7.84 -15.10 10.37
CA TRP A 53 8.13 -13.95 9.51
C TRP A 53 7.43 -14.06 8.14
N THR A 54 7.62 -15.19 7.47
CA THR A 54 7.10 -15.37 6.11
C THR A 54 5.57 -15.46 6.10
N SER A 55 4.98 -16.19 7.05
CA SER A 55 3.53 -16.43 7.07
C SER A 55 2.74 -15.27 7.68
N TYR A 56 3.13 -14.82 8.88
CA TYR A 56 2.38 -13.81 9.62
C TYR A 56 2.70 -12.40 9.13
N VAL A 57 3.98 -12.02 9.10
CA VAL A 57 4.37 -10.67 8.67
C VAL A 57 4.11 -10.50 7.17
N GLY A 58 4.44 -11.49 6.36
CA GLY A 58 4.12 -11.49 4.92
C GLY A 58 2.63 -11.36 4.64
N GLY A 59 1.79 -12.08 5.41
CA GLY A 59 0.33 -11.97 5.28
C GLY A 59 -0.22 -10.59 5.64
N ILE A 60 0.35 -9.92 6.65
CA ILE A 60 -0.05 -8.54 7.03
C ILE A 60 0.41 -7.55 5.98
N VAL A 61 1.64 -7.66 5.49
CA VAL A 61 2.17 -6.77 4.45
C VAL A 61 1.33 -6.85 3.19
N ALA A 62 0.99 -8.07 2.74
CA ALA A 62 0.10 -8.26 1.60
C ALA A 62 -1.27 -7.59 1.79
N GLN A 63 -1.87 -7.72 2.99
CA GLN A 63 -3.14 -7.06 3.29
C GLN A 63 -3.04 -5.53 3.25
N VAL A 64 -1.95 -4.96 3.77
CA VAL A 64 -1.74 -3.50 3.78
C VAL A 64 -1.52 -2.97 2.36
N THR A 65 -0.72 -3.67 1.54
CA THR A 65 -0.46 -3.25 0.15
C THR A 65 -1.71 -3.33 -0.71
N ASP A 66 -2.54 -4.38 -0.53
CA ASP A 66 -3.86 -4.48 -1.17
C ASP A 66 -4.80 -3.36 -0.75
N LEU A 67 -4.80 -2.98 0.54
CA LEU A 67 -5.61 -1.88 1.04
C LEU A 67 -5.18 -0.53 0.42
N TYR A 68 -3.87 -0.30 0.27
CA TYR A 68 -3.36 0.91 -0.37
C TYR A 68 -3.76 0.97 -1.85
N ASN A 69 -3.64 -0.14 -2.58
CA ASN A 69 -4.10 -0.22 -3.97
C ASN A 69 -5.60 0.06 -4.10
N THR A 70 -6.40 -0.51 -3.19
CA THR A 70 -7.84 -0.28 -3.14
C THR A 70 -8.13 1.21 -2.90
N LYS A 71 -7.48 1.84 -1.92
CA LYS A 71 -7.74 3.26 -1.60
C LYS A 71 -7.20 4.26 -2.61
N SER A 72 -6.11 3.92 -3.30
CA SER A 72 -5.65 4.67 -4.47
C SER A 72 -6.70 4.61 -5.60
N THR A 73 -7.25 3.43 -5.88
CA THR A 73 -8.28 3.24 -6.91
C THR A 73 -9.58 3.96 -6.57
N ASP A 74 -10.05 3.85 -5.32
CA ASP A 74 -11.24 4.55 -4.81
C ASP A 74 -11.08 6.07 -4.99
N LEU A 75 -9.91 6.62 -4.64
CA LEU A 75 -9.66 8.05 -4.72
C LEU A 75 -9.58 8.56 -6.17
N ASN A 76 -8.96 7.80 -7.08
CA ASN A 76 -9.00 8.11 -8.51
C ASN A 76 -10.44 8.11 -9.04
N THR A 77 -11.25 7.13 -8.64
CA THR A 77 -12.66 7.04 -9.04
C THR A 77 -13.42 8.30 -8.61
N HIS A 78 -13.24 8.74 -7.35
CA HIS A 78 -13.87 9.97 -6.88
C HIS A 78 -13.38 11.22 -7.62
N ALA A 79 -12.11 11.26 -8.05
CA ALA A 79 -11.58 12.39 -8.82
C ALA A 79 -12.23 12.46 -10.21
N ASP A 80 -12.40 11.31 -10.86
CA ASP A 80 -13.07 11.20 -12.15
C ASP A 80 -14.56 11.58 -12.04
N GLU A 81 -15.27 11.09 -11.01
CA GLU A 81 -16.67 11.47 -10.72
C GLU A 81 -16.84 12.99 -10.48
N GLN A 82 -15.85 13.61 -9.83
CA GLN A 82 -15.85 15.05 -9.56
C GLN A 82 -15.64 15.86 -10.85
N ASP A 83 -14.78 15.41 -11.76
CA ASP A 83 -14.59 16.04 -13.08
C ASP A 83 -15.86 15.94 -13.93
N ASP A 84 -16.46 14.75 -14.01
CA ASP A 84 -17.70 14.54 -14.78
C ASP A 84 -18.83 15.43 -14.28
N THR A 85 -18.99 15.56 -12.96
CA THR A 85 -20.01 16.43 -12.35
C THR A 85 -19.72 17.91 -12.61
N SER A 86 -18.45 18.31 -12.52
CA SER A 86 -18.06 19.73 -12.68
C SER A 86 -18.15 20.19 -14.14
N ASN A 87 -17.92 19.28 -15.10
CA ASN A 87 -18.01 19.54 -16.54
C ASN A 87 -19.45 19.48 -17.11
N GLN A 88 -20.44 19.07 -16.31
CA GLN A 88 -21.86 19.01 -16.68
C GLN A 88 -22.66 20.28 -16.32
N ASN A 89 -22.02 21.30 -15.73
CA ASN A 89 -22.61 22.60 -15.38
C ASN A 89 -22.01 23.74 -16.20
#